data_AF-A0AAE3GWA1-F1
#
_entry.id   AF-A0AAE3GWA1-F1
#
_cell.length_a   1.000
_cell.length_b   1.000
_cell.length_c   1.000
_cell.angle_alpha   90.00
_cell.angle_beta   90.00
_cell.angle_gamma   90.00
#
_symmetry.space_group_name_H-M   'P 1'
#
loop_
_entity.id
_entity.type
_entity.pdbx_description
1 polymer ?
#
loop_
_entity_poly.entity_id
_entity_poly.type
_entity_poly.pdbx_seq_one_letter_code
_entity_poly.pdbx_strand_id
1 'polypeptide(L)' 'MNIEFRKSFEKDLLKMLDPGLFQRIQEIIEQVEQADNLSEVSNVKKLKGEVDYYRIR' A
#
# COMPACT_ATOMS: atom_id res chain seq x y z
N MET A 1 0.29 -14.43 8.85
CA MET A 1 0.24 -13.44 7.76
C MET A 1 -0.26 -12.14 8.37
N ASN A 2 0.62 -11.13 8.48
CA ASN A 2 0.43 -9.94 9.32
C ASN A 2 -0.09 -8.74 8.50
N ILE A 3 -1.00 -8.98 7.56
CA ILE A 3 -1.49 -7.97 6.63
C ILE A 3 -2.97 -7.78 6.89
N GLU A 4 -3.36 -6.54 7.17
CA GLU A 4 -4.75 -6.16 7.42
C GLU A 4 -5.13 -5.00 6.50
N PHE A 5 -6.25 -5.17 5.79
CA PHE A 5 -6.84 -4.11 4.98
C PHE A 5 -7.99 -3.46 5.73
N ARG A 6 -8.05 -2.14 5.70
CA ARG A 6 -9.18 -1.41 6.29
C ARG A 6 -10.40 -1.53 5.39
N LYS A 7 -11.60 -1.63 5.97
CA LYS A 7 -12.88 -1.63 5.22
C LYS A 7 -13.07 -0.40 4.32
N SER A 8 -12.44 0.73 4.67
CA SER A 8 -12.45 1.92 3.81
C SER A 8 -11.69 1.69 2.51
N PHE A 9 -10.57 0.96 2.56
CA PHE A 9 -9.75 0.65 1.39
C PHE A 9 -10.52 -0.21 0.38
N GLU A 10 -11.25 -1.23 0.83
CA GLU A 10 -12.13 -2.02 -0.05
C GLU A 10 -13.19 -1.16 -0.75
N LYS A 11 -13.81 -0.23 -0.02
CA LYS A 11 -14.80 0.70 -0.60
C LYS A 11 -14.16 1.63 -1.62
N ASP A 12 -12.94 2.06 -1.39
CA ASP A 12 -12.20 2.93 -2.29
C ASP A 12 -11.80 2.17 -3.57
N LEU A 13 -11.38 0.91 -3.46
CA LEU A 13 -11.14 0.03 -4.59
C LEU A 13 -12.41 -0.15 -5.44
N LEU A 14 -13.56 -0.43 -4.83
CA LEU A 14 -14.82 -0.62 -5.56
C LEU A 14 -15.29 0.63 -6.32
N LYS A 15 -14.93 1.82 -5.84
CA LYS A 15 -15.24 3.10 -6.50
C LYS A 15 -14.23 3.47 -7.58
N MET A 16 -13.07 2.85 -7.58
CA MET A 16 -12.02 3.10 -8.55
C MET A 16 -12.37 2.43 -9.88
N LEU A 17 -12.25 3.18 -10.97
CA LEU A 17 -12.57 2.71 -12.33
C LEU A 17 -11.33 2.69 -13.23
N ASP A 18 -10.13 2.98 -12.71
CA ASP A 18 -8.88 3.02 -13.46
C ASP A 18 -8.15 1.67 -13.38
N PRO A 19 -8.15 0.85 -14.45
CA PRO A 19 -7.48 -0.45 -14.49
C PRO A 19 -5.97 -0.35 -14.26
N GLY A 20 -5.33 0.74 -14.70
CA GLY A 20 -3.89 0.92 -14.53
C GLY A 20 -3.52 1.12 -13.06
N LEU A 21 -4.38 1.79 -12.30
CA LEU A 21 -4.17 2.01 -10.88
C LEU A 21 -4.44 0.74 -10.06
N PHE A 22 -5.38 -0.13 -10.47
CA PHE A 22 -5.54 -1.46 -9.86
C PHE A 22 -4.28 -2.31 -9.99
N GLN A 23 -3.73 -2.40 -11.20
CA GLN A 23 -2.51 -3.16 -11.44
C GLN A 23 -1.35 -2.65 -10.57
N ARG A 24 -1.19 -1.33 -10.49
CA ARG A 24 -0.15 -0.71 -9.66
C ARG A 24 -0.36 -0.93 -8.16
N ILE A 25 -1.60 -0.89 -7.67
CA ILE A 25 -1.91 -1.20 -6.27
C ILE A 25 -1.56 -2.66 -5.97
N GLN A 26 -1.91 -3.59 -6.85
CA GLN A 26 -1.58 -5.00 -6.68
C GLN A 26 -0.08 -5.22 -6.61
N GLU A 27 0.69 -4.66 -7.55
CA GLU A 27 2.16 -4.75 -7.56
C GLU A 27 2.79 -4.22 -6.28
N ILE A 28 2.27 -3.10 -5.75
CA ILE A 28 2.75 -2.51 -4.49
C ILE A 28 2.42 -3.42 -3.31
N ILE A 29 1.20 -3.98 -3.25
CA ILE A 29 0.81 -4.91 -2.19
C ILE A 29 1.75 -6.11 -2.21
N GLU A 30 1.91 -6.77 -3.36
CA GLU A 30 2.78 -7.93 -3.54
C GLU A 30 4.24 -7.62 -3.15
N GLN A 31 4.77 -6.45 -3.54
CA GLN A 31 6.10 -6.00 -3.13
C GLN A 31 6.22 -5.87 -1.60
N VAL A 32 5.20 -5.34 -0.93
CA VAL A 32 5.19 -5.21 0.53
C VAL A 32 5.03 -6.57 1.22
N GLU A 33 4.26 -7.50 0.67
CA GLU A 33 4.12 -8.85 1.24
C GLU A 33 5.43 -9.65 1.15
N GLN A 34 6.22 -9.42 0.10
CA GLN A 34 7.49 -10.10 -0.15
C GLN A 34 8.69 -9.42 0.51
N ALA A 35 8.56 -8.15 0.92
CA ALA A 35 9.65 -7.41 1.54
C ALA A 35 9.89 -7.86 2.99
N ASP A 36 11.13 -8.23 3.30
CA ASP A 36 11.53 -8.58 4.67
C ASP A 36 11.75 -7.33 5.54
N ASN A 37 12.00 -6.19 4.89
CA ASN A 37 12.22 -4.92 5.56
C ASN A 37 11.67 -3.73 4.76
N LEU A 38 11.36 -2.64 5.47
CA LEU A 38 10.82 -1.42 4.86
C LEU A 38 11.76 -0.78 3.82
N SER A 39 13.06 -1.07 3.88
CA SER A 39 14.05 -0.52 2.94
C SER A 39 13.96 -1.15 1.55
N GLU A 40 13.39 -2.35 1.44
CA GLU A 40 13.13 -3.04 0.17
C GLU A 40 11.90 -2.49 -0.56
N VAL A 41 10.99 -1.83 0.16
CA VAL A 41 9.80 -1.24 -0.43
C VAL A 41 10.15 0.10 -1.06
N SER A 42 10.00 0.16 -2.38
CA SER A 42 10.32 1.35 -3.16
C SER A 42 9.31 2.50 -2.93
N ASN A 43 9.74 3.75 -3.11
CA ASN A 43 8.89 4.95 -3.01
C ASN A 43 8.16 5.16 -1.67
N VAL A 44 8.61 4.52 -0.60
CA VAL A 44 8.10 4.73 0.75
C VAL A 44 8.57 6.07 1.31
N LYS A 45 7.65 6.83 1.87
CA LYS A 45 7.93 8.04 2.65
C LYS A 45 7.20 7.98 3.98
N LYS A 46 7.88 8.36 5.06
CA LYS A 46 7.26 8.50 6.37
C LYS A 46 6.17 9.58 6.33
N LEU A 47 5.02 9.29 6.95
CA LEU A 47 3.96 10.28 7.13
C LEU A 47 4.37 11.27 8.22
N LYS A 48 4.13 12.56 7.98
CA LYS A 48 4.45 13.59 8.99
C LYS A 48 3.41 13.55 10.10
N GLY A 49 3.87 13.61 11.35
CA GLY A 49 3.00 13.63 12.54
C GLY A 49 2.70 12.26 13.12
N GLU A 50 3.12 11.19 12.45
CA GLU A 50 2.87 9.81 12.85
C GLU A 50 4.18 9.06 13.06
N VAL A 51 4.28 8.28 14.14
CA VAL A 51 5.54 7.61 14.52
C VAL A 51 5.82 6.41 13.62
N ASP A 52 4.79 5.62 13.30
CA ASP A 52 4.95 4.32 12.63
C ASP A 52 4.11 4.18 11.34
N TYR A 53 3.75 5.31 10.74
CA TYR A 53 2.98 5.33 9.49
C TYR A 53 3.82 5.79 8.30
N TYR A 54 3.63 5.10 7.18
CA TYR A 54 4.32 5.35 5.93
C TYR A 54 3.33 5.42 4.78
N ARG A 55 3.74 6.08 3.68
CA ARG A 55 2.99 6.15 2.42
C ARG A 55 3.86 5.73 1.26
N ILE A 56 3.26 5.14 0.25
CA ILE A 56 3.87 4.81 -1.04
C ILE A 56 3.26 5.76 -2.09
N ARG A 57 4.06 6.19 -3.08
CA ARG A 57 3.65 7.14 -4.14
C ARG A 57 3.67 6.50 -5.52
#